data_AF-A0A7X2TW95-F1
#
_entry.id   AF-A0A7X2TW95-F1
#
_cell.length_a   1.000
_cell.length_b   1.000
_cell.length_c   1.000
_cell.angle_alpha   90.00
_cell.angle_beta   90.00
_cell.angle_gamma   90.00
#
_symmetry.space_group_name_H-M   'P 1'
#
loop_
_entity.id
_entity.type
_entity.pdbx_description
1 polymer ?
#
loop_
_entity_poly.entity_id
_entity_poly.type
_entity_poly.pdbx_seq_one_letter_code
_entity_poly.pdbx_strand_id
1 'polypeptide(L)' 'MDLEPHFGKLHLAQAYSNKAPKGRKNDFGDAKRLTRRLVAGELILSYVPDGEQRGWRTMTRSKQQLVRDRVRLQNQL' A
#
# COMPACT_ATOMS: atom_id res chain seq x y z
N MET A 1 -9.99 2.57 4.61
CA MET A 1 -10.93 2.16 3.55
C MET A 1 -10.24 1.11 2.72
N ASP A 2 -10.83 -0.07 2.62
CA ASP A 2 -10.41 -1.04 1.61
C ASP A 2 -10.98 -0.60 0.27
N LEU A 3 -10.12 -0.15 -0.64
CA LEU A 3 -10.52 0.37 -1.94
C LEU A 3 -10.62 -0.74 -2.99
N GLU A 4 -10.07 -1.93 -2.73
CA GLU A 4 -10.06 -3.03 -3.69
C GLU A 4 -11.46 -3.46 -4.17
N PRO A 5 -12.52 -3.49 -3.33
CA PRO A 5 -13.86 -3.86 -3.80
C PRO A 5 -14.46 -2.90 -4.84
N HIS A 6 -13.94 -1.67 -4.91
CA HIS A 6 -14.50 -0.61 -5.76
C HIS A 6 -13.75 -0.45 -7.09
N PHE A 7 -12.59 -1.10 -7.24
CA PHE A 7 -11.72 -0.97 -8.41
C PHE A 7 -11.22 -2.34 -8.85
N GLY A 8 -11.37 -2.69 -10.13
CA GLY A 8 -10.97 -4.02 -10.63
C GLY A 8 -9.48 -4.35 -10.42
N LYS A 9 -8.62 -3.35 -10.31
CA LYS A 9 -7.21 -3.51 -9.92
C LYS A 9 -6.63 -2.23 -9.33
N LEU A 10 -5.97 -2.36 -8.18
CA LEU A 10 -5.18 -1.27 -7.60
C LEU A 10 -3.71 -1.45 -7.97
N HIS A 11 -3.13 -0.40 -8.55
CA HIS A 11 -1.70 -0.34 -8.84
C HIS A 11 -1.03 0.59 -7.85
N LEU A 12 0.03 0.09 -7.19
CA LEU A 12 0.90 0.91 -6.37
C LEU A 12 2.13 1.28 -7.20
N ALA A 13 2.37 2.58 -7.41
CA ALA A 13 3.60 3.06 -8.05
C ALA A 13 4.64 3.44 -6.99
N GLN A 14 5.92 3.22 -7.30
CA GLN A 14 7.03 3.67 -6.46
C GLN A 14 7.04 5.20 -6.34
N ALA A 15 7.26 5.70 -5.12
CA ALA A 15 7.27 7.14 -4.83
C ALA A 15 8.25 7.93 -5.70
N TYR A 16 9.41 7.34 -6.02
CA TYR A 16 10.41 7.93 -6.90
C TYR A 16 9.85 8.21 -8.31
N SER A 17 9.20 7.21 -8.92
CA SER A 17 8.61 7.35 -10.26
C SER A 17 7.36 8.23 -10.27
N ASN A 18 6.65 8.33 -9.14
CA ASN A 18 5.39 9.06 -8.98
C ASN A 18 5.54 10.57 -8.67
N LYS A 19 6.75 11.12 -8.79
CA LYS A 19 7.01 12.52 -8.38
C LYS A 19 6.21 13.53 -9.23
N ALA A 20 5.54 14.45 -8.55
CA ALA A 20 4.78 15.56 -9.13
C ALA A 20 5.57 16.88 -9.04
N PRO A 21 5.25 17.89 -9.88
CA PRO A 21 5.69 19.26 -9.65
C PRO A 21 5.27 19.76 -8.27
N LYS A 22 6.05 20.68 -7.69
CA LYS A 22 5.73 21.30 -6.39
C LYS A 22 4.45 22.10 -6.52
N GLY A 23 3.53 21.95 -5.56
CA GLY A 23 2.27 22.68 -5.53
C GLY A 23 1.18 21.93 -4.78
N ARG A 24 -0.02 22.49 -4.77
CA ARG A 24 -1.21 21.84 -4.20
C ARG A 24 -1.64 20.71 -5.12
N LYS A 25 -2.00 19.57 -4.52
CA LYS A 25 -2.62 18.44 -5.21
C LYS A 25 -3.83 18.92 -6.02
N ASN A 26 -3.93 18.46 -7.26
CA ASN A 26 -5.07 18.70 -8.13
C ASN A 26 -5.58 17.35 -8.60
N ASP A 27 -6.70 16.87 -8.04
CA ASP A 27 -7.14 15.49 -8.21
C ASP A 27 -7.23 15.06 -9.68
N PHE A 28 -7.92 15.83 -10.53
CA PHE A 28 -8.08 15.51 -11.94
C PHE A 28 -6.78 15.68 -12.73
N GLY A 29 -6.03 16.75 -12.47
CA GLY A 29 -4.76 17.01 -13.14
C GLY A 29 -3.71 15.93 -12.82
N ASP A 30 -3.64 15.52 -11.56
CA ASP A 30 -2.78 14.44 -11.09
C ASP A 30 -3.21 13.11 -11.71
N ALA A 31 -4.50 12.77 -11.72
CA ALA A 31 -5.00 11.55 -12.35
C ALA A 31 -4.61 11.49 -13.85
N LYS A 32 -4.84 12.57 -14.60
CA LYS A 32 -4.47 12.65 -16.03
C LYS A 32 -2.96 12.49 -16.24
N ARG A 33 -2.14 13.09 -15.37
CA ARG A 33 -0.68 12.92 -15.41
C ARG A 33 -0.30 11.46 -15.18
N LEU A 34 -0.84 10.81 -14.16
CA LEU A 34 -0.51 9.43 -13.82
C LEU A 34 -0.92 8.45 -14.92
N THR A 35 -2.10 8.61 -15.51
CA THR A 35 -2.53 7.77 -16.62
C THR A 35 -1.59 7.90 -17.81
N ARG A 36 -1.19 9.12 -18.19
CA ARG A 36 -0.24 9.33 -19.30
C ARG A 36 1.11 8.66 -19.04
N ARG A 37 1.65 8.82 -17.83
CA ARG A 37 2.93 8.23 -17.45
C ARG A 37 2.86 6.70 -17.34
N LEU A 38 1.73 6.15 -16.91
CA LEU A 38 1.48 4.71 -16.92
C LEU A 38 1.52 4.14 -18.34
N VAL A 39 0.80 4.77 -19.27
CA VAL A 39 0.75 4.35 -20.68
C VAL A 39 2.11 4.50 -21.35
N ALA A 40 2.88 5.53 -20.97
CA ALA A 40 4.24 5.75 -21.46
C ALA A 40 5.30 4.81 -20.82
N GLY A 41 4.91 3.95 -19.87
CA GLY A 41 5.85 3.05 -19.18
C GLY A 41 6.79 3.76 -18.19
N GLU A 42 6.50 5.00 -17.81
CA GLU A 42 7.34 5.81 -16.92
C GLU A 42 7.06 5.58 -15.43
N LEU A 43 5.95 4.92 -15.08
CA LEU A 43 5.64 4.55 -13.71
C LEU A 43 6.21 3.18 -13.38
N ILE A 44 7.05 3.13 -12.35
CA ILE A 44 7.57 1.87 -11.82
C ILE A 44 6.53 1.34 -10.84
N LEU A 45 5.84 0.26 -11.21
CA LEU A 45 4.84 -0.37 -10.37
C LEU A 45 5.51 -1.27 -9.32
N SER A 46 5.14 -1.07 -8.07
CA SER A 46 5.52 -1.95 -6.97
C SER A 46 4.70 -3.23 -7.02
N TYR A 47 5.32 -4.36 -6.66
CA TYR A 47 4.59 -5.58 -6.37
C TYR A 47 3.70 -5.36 -5.13
N VAL A 48 2.42 -5.67 -5.29
CA VAL A 48 1.45 -5.72 -4.19
C VAL A 48 0.94 -7.16 -4.12
N PRO A 49 1.18 -7.88 -3.02
CA PRO A 49 0.63 -9.22 -2.82
C PRO A 49 -0.89 -9.19 -2.91
N ASP A 50 -1.50 -10.27 -3.38
CA ASP A 50 -2.95 -10.42 -3.38
C ASP A 50 -3.56 -10.36 -1.95
N GLY A 51 -4.88 -10.24 -1.88
CA GLY A 51 -5.60 -10.12 -0.62
C GLY A 51 -5.35 -11.28 0.35
N GLU A 52 -5.26 -12.51 -0.17
CA GLU A 52 -5.03 -13.72 0.62
C GLU A 52 -3.64 -13.71 1.25
N GLN A 53 -2.59 -13.44 0.47
CA GLN A 53 -1.21 -13.33 0.93
C GLN A 53 -1.06 -12.24 2.00
N ARG A 54 -1.72 -11.09 1.83
CA ARG A 54 -1.72 -10.03 2.85
C ARG A 54 -2.46 -10.46 4.12
N GLY A 55 -3.54 -11.23 3.98
CA GLY A 55 -4.26 -11.86 5.08
C GLY A 55 -3.36 -12.77 5.91
N TRP A 56 -2.64 -13.68 5.27
CA TRP A 56 -1.68 -14.57 5.95
C TRP A 56 -0.55 -13.82 6.66
N ARG A 57 -0.01 -12.76 6.03
CA ARG A 57 1.00 -11.90 6.65
C ARG A 57 0.46 -11.20 7.89
N THR A 58 -0.78 -10.73 7.83
CA THR A 58 -1.45 -10.08 8.97
C THR A 58 -1.64 -11.06 10.11
N MET A 59 -2.20 -12.24 9.84
CA MET A 59 -2.40 -13.29 10.83
C MET A 59 -1.09 -13.70 11.52
N THR A 60 -0.02 -13.91 10.74
CA THR A 60 1.29 -14.30 11.26
C THR A 60 1.89 -13.21 12.16
N ARG A 61 1.81 -11.94 11.73
CA ARG A 61 2.29 -10.81 12.53
C ARG A 61 1.47 -10.65 13.82
N SER A 62 0.16 -10.77 13.75
CA SER A 62 -0.73 -10.69 14.92
C SER A 62 -0.41 -11.78 15.94
N LYS A 63 -0.18 -13.03 15.50
CA LYS A 63 0.26 -14.11 16.40
C LYS A 63 1.56 -13.74 17.12
N GLN A 64 2.57 -13.28 16.38
CA GLN A 64 3.85 -12.88 16.97
C GLN A 64 3.69 -11.72 17.97
N GLN A 65 2.82 -10.75 17.65
CA GLN A 65 2.54 -9.63 18.53
C GLN A 65 1.89 -10.09 19.84
N LEU A 66 0.87 -10.95 19.78
CA LEU A 66 0.21 -11.49 20.97
C LEU A 66 1.16 -12.30 21.86
N VAL A 67 2.09 -13.06 21.26
CA VAL A 67 3.13 -13.78 22.03
C VAL A 67 4.04 -12.79 22.77
N ARG A 68 4.49 -11.72 22.10
CA ARG A 68 5.30 -10.67 22.74
C ARG A 68 4.55 -9.96 23.86
N ASP A 69 3.28 -9.64 23.63
CA ASP A 69 2.45 -8.93 24.59
C ASP A 69 2.20 -9.80 25.82
N ARG A 70 1.95 -11.11 25.64
CA ARG A 70 1.86 -12.07 26.75
C ARG A 70 3.10 -12.05 27.63
N VAL A 71 4.29 -12.17 27.03
CA VAL A 71 5.56 -12.18 27.78
C VAL A 71 5.79 -10.85 28.51
N ARG A 72 5.49 -9.73 27.85
CA ARG A 72 5.59 -8.40 28.46
C ARG A 72 4.71 -8.30 29.71
N LEU A 73 3.44 -8.71 29.61
CA LEU A 73 2.49 -8.66 30.72
C LEU A 73 2.91 -9.58 31.88
N GLN A 74 3.44 -10.77 31.58
CA GLN A 74 3.95 -11.68 32.60
C GLN A 74 5.14 -11.10 33.37
N ASN A 75 6.03 -10.36 32.71
CA ASN A 75 7.20 -9.74 33.34
C ASN A 75 6.88 -8.41 34.07
N GLN A 76 5.63 -7.95 34.02
CA GLN A 76 5.16 -6.73 34.70
C GLN A 76 4.37 -7.03 35.99
N LEU A 77 4.10 -8.31 36.26
CA LEU A 77 3.54 -8.82 37.51
C LEU A 77 4.69 -9.23 38.45
#